data_AF-A0A524FMC3-F1
#
_entry.id   AF-A0A524FMC3-F1
#
_cell.length_a   1.000
_cell.length_b   1.000
_cell.length_c   1.000
_cell.angle_alpha   90.00
_cell.angle_beta   90.00
_cell.angle_gamma   90.00
#
_symmetry.space_group_name_H-M   'P 1'
#
loop_
_entity.id
_entity.type
_entity.pdbx_description
1 polymer ?
#
loop_
_entity_poly.entity_id
_entity_poly.type
_entity_poly.pdbx_seq_one_letter_code
_entity_poly.pdbx_strand_id
1 'polypeptide(L)' 'MGKALALLGLLLMIVGILPLILPMIGFDAYAAYFFLGIFSLDLAGYIFSELMLILIGVGFLLLVIGALK' A
#
# COMPACT_ATOMS: atom_id res chain seq x y z
N MET A 1 6.91 22.11 4.85
CA MET A 1 6.22 21.24 3.85
C MET A 1 6.57 19.75 4.00
N GLY A 2 7.69 19.36 4.63
CA GLY A 2 8.06 17.95 4.82
C GLY A 2 7.03 17.10 5.58
N LYS A 3 6.42 17.65 6.64
CA LYS A 3 5.37 16.96 7.42
C LYS A 3 4.17 16.48 6.59
N ALA A 4 3.71 17.28 5.62
CA ALA A 4 2.59 16.89 4.75
C ALA A 4 2.98 15.77 3.79
N LEU A 5 4.22 15.79 3.28
CA LEU A 5 4.77 14.73 2.46
C LEU A 5 4.90 13.42 3.25
N ALA A 6 5.33 13.52 4.51
CA ALA A 6 5.44 12.38 5.40
C ALA A 6 4.07 11.73 5.67
N LEU A 7 3.05 12.56 5.92
CA LEU A 7 1.67 12.09 6.08
C LEU A 7 1.12 11.44 4.81
N LEU A 8 1.38 12.02 3.63
CA LEU A 8 1.00 11.41 2.37
C LEU A 8 1.66 10.04 2.20
N GLY A 9 2.96 9.93 2.50
CA GLY A 9 3.68 8.66 2.45
C GLY A 9 3.07 7.60 3.37
N LEU A 10 2.73 7.99 4.60
CA LEU A 10 2.05 7.11 5.55
C LEU A 10 0.69 6.64 5.02
N LEU A 11 -0.12 7.55 4.48
CA LEU A 11 -1.43 7.22 3.93
C LEU A 11 -1.34 6.22 2.77
N LEU A 12 -0.37 6.40 1.86
CA LEU A 12 -0.16 5.46 0.76
C LEU A 12 0.21 4.06 1.25
N MET A 13 1.08 3.94 2.26
CA MET A 13 1.42 2.65 2.84
C MET A 13 0.21 1.97 3.49
N ILE A 14 -0.62 2.73 4.20
CA ILE A 14 -1.87 2.20 4.79
C ILE A 14 -2.79 1.68 3.69
N VAL A 15 -2.99 2.45 2.62
CA VAL A 15 -3.84 2.04 1.49
C VAL A 15 -3.27 0.82 0.76
N GLY A 16 -1.95 0.69 0.64
CA GLY A 16 -1.31 -0.47 0.04
C GLY A 16 -1.46 -1.77 0.85
N ILE A 17 -1.61 -1.67 2.18
CA ILE A 17 -1.81 -2.83 3.07
C ILE A 17 -3.29 -3.19 3.22
N LEU A 18 -4.19 -2.21 3.08
CA LEU A 18 -5.62 -2.36 3.28
C LEU A 18 -6.27 -3.58 2.58
N PRO A 19 -5.91 -3.95 1.32
CA PRO A 19 -6.50 -5.09 0.62
C PRO A 19 -6.26 -6.45 1.29
N LEU A 20 -5.28 -6.57 2.18
CA LEU A 20 -5.05 -7.80 2.93
C LEU A 20 -6.12 -8.02 4.00
N ILE A 21 -6.73 -6.94 4.49
CA ILE A 21 -7.66 -6.95 5.61
C ILE A 21 -9.11 -6.90 5.11
N LEU A 22 -9.38 -6.18 4.01
CA LEU A 22 -10.71 -6.00 3.44
C LEU A 22 -11.50 -7.31 3.18
N PRO A 23 -10.88 -8.40 2.67
CA PRO A 23 -11.59 -9.67 2.49
C PRO A 23 -12.09 -10.26 3.82
N MET A 24 -11.34 -10.07 4.91
CA MET A 24 -11.68 -10.60 6.24
C MET A 24 -12.91 -9.91 6.85
N ILE A 25 -13.23 -8.71 6.37
CA ILE A 25 -14.37 -7.90 6.85
C ILE A 25 -15.49 -7.77 5.81
N GLY A 26 -15.49 -8.60 4.76
CA GLY A 26 -16.59 -8.68 3.78
C GLY A 26 -16.51 -7.67 2.62
N PHE A 27 -15.33 -7.10 2.35
CA PHE A 27 -15.09 -6.16 1.24
C PHE A 27 -14.15 -6.75 0.18
N ASP A 28 -14.42 -7.98 -0.23
CA ASP A 28 -13.66 -8.75 -1.23
C ASP A 28 -13.59 -8.05 -2.60
N ALA A 29 -14.69 -7.47 -3.08
CA ALA A 29 -14.72 -6.72 -4.34
C ALA A 29 -13.76 -5.52 -4.32
N TYR A 30 -13.62 -4.84 -3.17
CA TYR A 30 -12.68 -3.73 -3.01
C TYR A 30 -11.23 -4.20 -3.03
N ALA A 31 -10.95 -5.33 -2.37
CA ALA A 31 -9.63 -5.94 -2.41
C ALA A 31 -9.24 -6.36 -3.84
N ALA A 32 -10.19 -6.92 -4.60
CA ALA A 32 -9.96 -7.36 -5.98
C ALA A 32 -9.51 -6.23 -6.93
N TYR A 33 -9.98 -4.99 -6.74
CA TYR A 33 -9.53 -3.84 -7.53
C TYR A 33 -8.02 -3.56 -7.40
N PHE A 34 -7.38 -4.02 -6.33
CA PHE A 34 -5.93 -3.87 -6.18
C PHE A 34 -5.14 -4.91 -6.98
N PHE A 35 -5.76 -5.97 -7.49
CA PHE A 35 -5.08 -7.02 -8.25
C PHE A 35 -5.28 -6.79 -9.75
N LEU A 36 -4.29 -6.15 -10.39
CA LEU A 36 -4.34 -5.84 -11.81
C LEU A 36 -3.94 -7.03 -12.70
N GLY A 37 -3.30 -8.05 -12.13
CA GLY A 37 -3.00 -9.33 -12.79
C GLY A 37 -1.74 -9.33 -13.66
N ILE A 38 -0.85 -8.37 -13.46
CA ILE A 38 0.44 -8.21 -14.14
C ILE A 38 1.54 -9.01 -13.40
N PHE A 39 1.58 -8.92 -12.07
CA PHE A 39 2.57 -9.50 -11.16
C PHE A 39 2.01 -9.62 -9.73
N SER A 40 2.43 -10.64 -9.00
CA SER A 40 2.13 -10.77 -7.58
C SER A 40 3.32 -11.34 -6.83
N LEU A 41 3.42 -11.00 -5.55
CA LEU A 41 4.48 -11.47 -4.65
C LEU A 41 3.84 -12.10 -3.42
N ASP A 42 4.15 -13.37 -3.18
CA ASP A 42 3.82 -14.03 -1.91
C ASP A 42 4.86 -13.63 -0.86
N LEU A 43 4.40 -12.99 0.21
CA LEU A 43 5.22 -12.59 1.34
C LEU A 43 4.50 -12.92 2.64
N ALA A 44 5.12 -13.77 3.45
CA ALA A 44 4.61 -14.19 4.76
C ALA A 44 3.17 -14.77 4.70
N GLY A 45 2.81 -15.45 3.60
CA GLY A 45 1.49 -16.05 3.41
C GLY A 45 0.43 -15.07 2.90
N TYR A 46 0.82 -13.85 2.56
CA TYR A 46 -0.04 -12.84 1.94
C TYR A 46 0.39 -12.57 0.51
N ILE A 47 -0.58 -12.48 -0.39
CA ILE A 47 -0.34 -12.13 -1.79
C ILE A 47 -0.41 -10.62 -1.92
N PHE A 48 0.71 -10.00 -2.29
CA PHE A 48 0.78 -8.59 -2.63
C PHE A 48 0.71 -8.41 -4.14
N SER A 49 -0.17 -7.52 -4.60
CA SER A 49 -0.21 -7.09 -5.99
C SER A 49 0.83 -6.00 -6.28
N GLU A 50 1.04 -5.72 -7.55
CA GLU A 50 1.87 -4.61 -8.05
C GLU A 50 1.42 -3.28 -7.50
N LEU A 51 0.11 -3.00 -7.51
CA LEU A 51 -0.41 -1.73 -7.01
C LEU A 51 -0.13 -1.59 -5.51
N MET A 52 -0.33 -2.66 -4.73
CA MET A 52 -0.03 -2.67 -3.30
C MET A 52 1.46 -2.37 -3.06
N LEU A 53 2.35 -3.05 -3.79
CA LEU A 53 3.79 -2.84 -3.68
C LEU A 53 4.23 -1.43 -4.09
N ILE A 54 3.65 -0.85 -5.15
CA ILE A 54 3.92 0.53 -5.57
C ILE A 54 3.50 1.51 -4.49
N LEU A 55 2.30 1.35 -3.94
CA LEU A 55 1.79 2.22 -2.87
C LEU A 55 2.66 2.14 -1.62
N ILE A 56 3.11 0.94 -1.24
CA ILE A 56 4.01 0.74 -0.10
C ILE A 56 5.39 1.36 -0.39
N GLY A 57 5.98 1.06 -1.55
CA GLY A 57 7.31 1.52 -1.92
C GLY A 57 7.40 3.04 -2.08
N VAL A 58 6.49 3.63 -2.87
CA VAL A 58 6.42 5.09 -3.04
C VAL A 58 6.04 5.75 -1.72
N GLY A 59 5.09 5.17 -0.98
CA GLY A 59 4.70 5.66 0.34
C GLY A 59 5.87 5.74 1.33
N PHE A 60 6.69 4.69 1.39
CA PHE A 60 7.90 4.67 2.21
C PHE A 60 8.89 5.76 1.81
N LEU A 61 9.17 5.92 0.51
CA LEU A 61 10.06 6.97 0.02
C LEU A 61 9.57 8.37 0.40
N LEU A 62 8.28 8.65 0.20
CA LEU A 62 7.69 9.94 0.56
C LEU A 62 7.71 10.17 2.07
N LEU A 63 7.49 9.12 2.87
CA LEU A 63 7.58 9.19 4.32
C LEU A 63 8.99 9.60 4.77
N VAL A 64 10.02 8.90 4.29
CA VAL A 64 11.42 9.17 4.65
C VAL A 64 11.84 10.56 4.18
N ILE A 65 11.57 10.93 2.93
CA ILE A 65 11.92 12.25 2.40
C ILE A 65 11.18 13.36 3.18
N GLY A 66 9.91 13.14 3.52
CA GLY A 66 9.12 14.09 4.30
C GLY A 66 9.57 14.23 5.75
N ALA A 67 10.05 13.15 6.37
CA ALA A 67 10.53 13.15 7.74
C ALA A 67 11.92 13.79 7.89
N LEU A 68 12.76 13.71 6.86
CA LEU A 68 14.10 14.29 6.84
C LEU A 68 14.14 15.78 6.45
N LYS A 69 13.02 16.36 6.00
CA LYS A 69 12.87 17.76 5.58
C LYS A 69 12.09 18.61 6.58
#